data_AF-A0A976IKD8-F1
#
_entry.id   AF-A0A976IKD8-F1
#
_cell.length_a   1.000
_cell.length_b   1.000
_cell.length_c   1.000
_cell.angle_alpha   90.00
_cell.angle_beta   90.00
_cell.angle_gamma   90.00
#
_symmetry.space_group_name_H-M   'P 1'
#
loop_
_entity.id
_entity.type
_entity.pdbx_description
1 polymer ?
#
loop_
_entity_poly.entity_id
_entity_poly.type
_entity_poly.pdbx_seq_one_letter_code
_entity_poly.pdbx_strand_id
1 'polypeptide(L)'
;MLSPIEQSKRNAARQAVDDFVQSGFIVGVGSGSTVMYAAERLGELVKDHKLTDIKCLPTSFQSRQLIAQHNLTLTSLDENPLIDVAIDGADEVDLQLNCIKGGGGCQLQEKIVAFAAKQFVVIADYRKESKQLGEKWTKGVPIEVIPMAYVPLMAKLWRNARTTNG
;
A
#
# COMPACT_ATOMS: atom_id res chain seq x y z
N MET A 1 -9.67 -8.28 23.14
CA MET A 1 -10.58 -7.99 22.01
C MET A 1 -9.96 -6.85 21.21
N LEU A 2 -9.92 -6.93 19.87
CA LEU A 2 -9.36 -5.85 19.03
C LEU A 2 -10.20 -4.58 19.15
N SER A 3 -9.58 -3.41 19.00
CA SER A 3 -10.33 -2.15 18.90
C SER A 3 -11.16 -2.13 17.61
N PRO A 4 -12.23 -1.30 17.52
CA PRO A 4 -13.02 -1.19 16.30
C PRO A 4 -12.20 -0.83 15.06
N ILE A 5 -11.15 -0.03 15.23
CA ILE A 5 -10.23 0.37 14.17
C ILE A 5 -9.40 -0.83 13.69
N GLU A 6 -8.77 -1.55 14.61
CA GLU A 6 -7.96 -2.72 14.25
C GLU A 6 -8.82 -3.84 13.67
N GLN A 7 -10.05 -4.01 14.16
CA GLN A 7 -11.01 -4.93 13.55
C GLN A 7 -11.37 -4.53 12.11
N SER A 8 -11.57 -3.23 11.86
CA SER A 8 -11.87 -2.73 10.50
C SER A 8 -10.70 -2.97 9.55
N LYS A 9 -9.46 -2.69 9.99
CA LYS A 9 -8.25 -2.97 9.22
C LYS A 9 -8.13 -4.46 8.89
N ARG A 10 -8.30 -5.32 9.91
CA ARG A 10 -8.22 -6.78 9.75
C ARG A 10 -9.29 -7.29 8.79
N ASN A 11 -10.53 -6.83 8.92
CA ASN A 11 -11.62 -7.25 8.04
C ASN A 11 -11.37 -6.84 6.59
N ALA A 12 -11.03 -5.57 6.33
CA ALA A 12 -10.75 -5.08 4.98
C ALA A 12 -9.57 -5.83 4.33
N ALA A 13 -8.49 -6.03 5.08
CA ALA A 13 -7.30 -6.74 4.60
C ALA A 13 -7.58 -8.21 4.26
N ARG A 14 -8.31 -8.92 5.13
CA ARG A 14 -8.66 -10.33 4.91
C ARG A 14 -9.62 -10.51 3.74
N GLN A 15 -10.65 -9.65 3.66
CA GLN A 15 -11.61 -9.66 2.56
C GLN A 15 -10.90 -9.40 1.21
N ALA A 16 -9.96 -8.45 1.17
CA ALA A 16 -9.20 -8.17 -0.05
C ALA A 16 -8.39 -9.38 -0.54
N VAL A 17 -7.79 -10.15 0.37
CA VAL A 17 -7.08 -11.39 0.00
C VAL A 17 -8.06 -12.45 -0.49
N ASP A 18 -9.16 -12.65 0.24
CA ASP A 18 -10.15 -13.69 -0.08
C ASP A 18 -10.84 -13.45 -1.43
N ASP A 19 -11.09 -12.18 -1.80
CA ASP A 19 -11.85 -11.83 -3.02
C ASP A 19 -10.96 -11.68 -4.26
N PHE A 20 -9.70 -11.23 -4.10
CA PHE A 20 -8.87 -10.78 -5.22
C PHE A 20 -7.59 -11.59 -5.46
N VAL A 21 -7.27 -12.57 -4.60
CA VAL A 21 -6.08 -13.42 -4.79
C VAL A 21 -6.48 -14.84 -5.19
N GLN A 22 -5.82 -15.37 -6.22
CA GLN A 22 -6.02 -16.74 -6.70
C GLN A 22 -4.69 -17.48 -6.77
N SER A 23 -4.75 -18.81 -6.81
CA SER A 23 -3.53 -19.64 -6.96
C SER A 23 -2.79 -19.29 -8.25
N GLY A 24 -1.46 -19.32 -8.19
CA GLY A 24 -0.57 -18.92 -9.30
C GLY A 24 -0.31 -17.41 -9.40
N PHE A 25 -0.93 -16.58 -8.55
CA PHE A 25 -0.77 -15.13 -8.65
C PHE A 25 0.59 -14.65 -8.15
N ILE A 26 1.09 -13.62 -8.84
CA ILE A 26 2.10 -12.70 -8.31
C ILE A 26 1.37 -11.60 -7.56
N VAL A 27 1.63 -11.49 -6.26
CA VAL A 27 0.95 -10.56 -5.35
C VAL A 27 1.91 -9.46 -4.88
N GLY A 28 1.61 -8.22 -5.23
CA GLY A 28 2.25 -7.05 -4.64
C GLY A 28 1.79 -6.86 -3.19
N VAL A 29 2.71 -6.92 -2.24
CA VAL A 29 2.42 -6.75 -0.80
C VAL A 29 2.86 -5.36 -0.39
N GLY A 30 1.85 -4.53 -0.07
CA GLY A 30 1.99 -3.16 0.40
C GLY A 30 2.75 -2.98 1.73
N SER A 31 2.61 -1.78 2.31
CA SER A 31 3.27 -1.42 3.57
C SER A 31 2.30 -0.84 4.62
N GLY A 32 2.73 -0.86 5.89
CA GLY A 32 1.99 -0.28 7.00
C GLY A 32 1.08 -1.25 7.76
N SER A 33 0.41 -0.73 8.79
CA SER A 33 -0.27 -1.56 9.80
C SER A 33 -1.45 -2.38 9.26
N THR A 34 -2.16 -1.90 8.24
CA THR A 34 -3.30 -2.61 7.66
C THR A 34 -2.85 -3.80 6.82
N VAL A 35 -1.73 -3.66 6.09
CA VAL A 35 -1.21 -4.70 5.18
C VAL A 35 -0.70 -5.93 5.93
N MET A 36 -0.28 -5.77 7.19
CA MET A 36 0.13 -6.91 8.05
C MET A 36 -0.94 -8.00 8.09
N TYR A 37 -2.23 -7.61 8.18
CA TYR A 37 -3.35 -8.55 8.19
C TYR A 37 -3.59 -9.24 6.83
N ALA A 38 -3.21 -8.60 5.72
CA ALA A 38 -3.28 -9.20 4.39
C ALA A 38 -2.17 -10.25 4.23
N ALA A 39 -0.94 -9.93 4.64
CA ALA A 39 0.17 -10.89 4.64
C ALA A 39 -0.11 -12.09 5.55
N GLU A 40 -0.68 -11.85 6.75
CA GLU A 40 -1.14 -12.90 7.65
C GLU A 40 -2.15 -13.83 6.97
N ARG A 41 -3.20 -13.24 6.35
CA ARG A 41 -4.24 -14.01 5.67
C ARG A 41 -3.69 -14.83 4.50
N LEU A 42 -2.81 -14.23 3.70
CA LEU A 42 -2.18 -14.91 2.58
C LEU A 42 -1.36 -16.12 3.07
N GLY A 43 -0.59 -15.93 4.14
CA GLY A 43 0.16 -17.01 4.81
C GLY A 43 -0.73 -18.14 5.33
N GLU A 44 -1.86 -17.80 5.97
CA GLU A 44 -2.85 -18.81 6.41
C GLU A 44 -3.39 -19.64 5.25
N LEU A 45 -3.80 -18.99 4.14
CA LEU A 45 -4.38 -19.68 2.99
C LEU A 45 -3.37 -20.55 2.25
N VAL A 46 -2.12 -20.10 2.13
CA VAL A 46 -1.03 -20.89 1.54
C VAL A 46 -0.69 -22.09 2.43
N LYS A 47 -0.62 -21.88 3.75
CA LYS A 47 -0.39 -22.96 4.72
C LYS A 47 -1.50 -24.01 4.71
N ASP A 48 -2.76 -23.58 4.56
CA ASP A 48 -3.93 -24.44 4.46
C ASP A 48 -4.10 -25.10 3.08
N HIS A 49 -3.17 -24.89 2.14
CA HIS A 49 -3.25 -25.34 0.73
C HIS A 49 -4.49 -24.84 -0.04
N LYS A 50 -5.10 -23.74 0.40
CA LYS A 50 -6.22 -23.09 -0.30
C LYS A 50 -5.74 -22.16 -1.41
N LEU A 51 -4.53 -21.62 -1.28
CA LEU A 51 -3.80 -20.92 -2.33
C LEU A 51 -2.48 -21.65 -2.58
N THR A 52 -2.16 -21.89 -3.85
CA THR A 52 -0.92 -22.55 -4.27
C THR A 52 -0.16 -21.69 -5.27
N ASP A 53 1.16 -21.89 -5.38
CA ASP A 53 2.04 -21.18 -6.31
C ASP A 53 1.94 -19.64 -6.24
N ILE A 54 1.84 -19.09 -5.02
CA ILE A 54 1.83 -17.66 -4.77
C ILE A 54 3.28 -17.15 -4.66
N LYS A 55 3.59 -16.07 -5.38
CA LYS A 55 4.84 -15.31 -5.17
C LYS A 55 4.52 -13.88 -4.79
N CYS A 56 5.30 -13.32 -3.88
CA CYS A 56 5.04 -12.03 -3.26
C CYS A 56 6.15 -11.02 -3.60
N LEU A 57 5.75 -9.85 -4.06
CA LEU A 57 6.64 -8.72 -4.33
C LEU A 57 6.46 -7.63 -3.26
N PRO A 58 7.47 -7.31 -2.44
CA PRO A 58 7.32 -6.31 -1.38
C PRO A 58 7.40 -4.86 -1.89
N THR A 59 6.68 -3.94 -1.26
CA THR A 59 6.81 -2.48 -1.48
C THR A 59 7.73 -1.78 -0.48
N SER A 60 8.35 -2.52 0.45
CA SER A 60 9.29 -1.97 1.42
C SER A 60 10.09 -3.06 2.14
N PHE A 61 11.04 -2.64 2.97
CA PHE A 61 11.72 -3.52 3.91
C PHE A 61 10.75 -4.19 4.90
N GLN A 62 9.79 -3.43 5.44
CA GLN A 62 8.76 -3.97 6.34
C GLN A 62 7.94 -5.05 5.63
N SER A 63 7.48 -4.79 4.42
CA SER A 63 6.72 -5.75 3.61
C SER A 63 7.51 -7.04 3.36
N ARG A 64 8.80 -6.90 3.01
CA ARG A 64 9.71 -8.06 2.84
C ARG A 64 9.80 -8.91 4.11
N GLN A 65 9.86 -8.28 5.28
CA GLN A 65 9.87 -9.00 6.56
C GLN A 65 8.55 -9.74 6.82
N LEU A 66 7.40 -9.11 6.54
CA LEU A 66 6.09 -9.74 6.70
C LEU A 66 5.96 -11.00 5.82
N ILE A 67 6.38 -10.90 4.55
CA ILE A 67 6.38 -12.04 3.61
C ILE A 67 7.20 -13.20 4.19
N ALA A 68 8.41 -12.92 4.67
CA ALA A 68 9.28 -13.94 5.26
C ALA A 68 8.69 -14.54 6.54
N GLN A 69 8.11 -13.72 7.43
CA GLN A 69 7.49 -14.17 8.69
C GLN A 69 6.31 -15.13 8.47
N HIS A 70 5.59 -14.95 7.36
CA HIS A 70 4.45 -15.80 7.00
C HIS A 70 4.80 -16.95 6.05
N ASN A 71 6.09 -17.23 5.85
CA ASN A 71 6.60 -18.30 4.96
C ASN A 71 6.07 -18.21 3.52
N LEU A 72 5.91 -16.98 3.02
CA LEU A 72 5.50 -16.72 1.65
C LEU A 72 6.73 -16.60 0.73
N THR A 73 6.60 -17.06 -0.51
CA THR A 73 7.69 -17.02 -1.48
C THR A 73 7.92 -15.58 -1.97
N LEU A 74 9.15 -15.07 -1.83
CA LEU A 74 9.55 -13.78 -2.37
C LEU A 74 9.83 -13.84 -3.87
N THR A 75 9.61 -12.73 -4.58
CA THR A 75 10.09 -12.51 -5.95
C THR A 75 10.52 -11.04 -6.17
N SER A 76 10.91 -10.69 -7.39
CA SER A 76 11.33 -9.37 -7.83
C SER A 76 10.67 -8.98 -9.16
N LEU A 77 10.74 -7.70 -9.52
CA LEU A 77 10.30 -7.22 -10.84
C LEU A 77 11.22 -7.69 -11.98
N ASP A 78 12.46 -8.04 -11.68
CA ASP A 78 13.38 -8.60 -12.67
C ASP A 78 12.95 -10.02 -13.08
N GLU A 79 12.39 -10.79 -12.14
CA GLU A 79 11.86 -12.14 -12.38
C GLU A 79 10.42 -12.11 -12.91
N ASN A 80 9.58 -11.25 -12.33
CA ASN A 80 8.15 -11.15 -12.63
C ASN A 80 7.77 -9.68 -12.83
N PRO A 81 7.91 -9.14 -14.06
CA PRO A 81 7.68 -7.72 -14.34
C PRO A 81 6.19 -7.32 -14.37
N LEU A 82 5.29 -8.31 -14.44
CA LEU A 82 3.84 -8.12 -14.41
C LEU A 82 3.27 -8.79 -13.16
N ILE A 83 2.42 -8.06 -12.44
CA ILE A 83 1.82 -8.48 -11.18
C ILE A 83 0.32 -8.66 -11.40
N ASP A 84 -0.28 -9.69 -10.81
CA ASP A 84 -1.71 -9.94 -10.97
C ASP A 84 -2.53 -8.99 -10.08
N VAL A 85 -2.15 -8.87 -8.82
CA VAL A 85 -2.80 -7.98 -7.86
C VAL A 85 -1.79 -7.36 -6.91
N ALA A 86 -1.94 -6.06 -6.63
CA ALA A 86 -1.22 -5.40 -5.54
C ALA A 86 -2.21 -4.97 -4.46
N ILE A 87 -1.96 -5.35 -3.21
CA ILE A 87 -2.78 -5.00 -2.05
C ILE A 87 -1.99 -4.05 -1.15
N ASP A 88 -2.49 -2.83 -0.94
CA ASP A 88 -1.77 -1.83 -0.15
C ASP A 88 -2.71 -0.90 0.64
N GLY A 89 -2.17 -0.24 1.66
CA GLY A 89 -2.88 0.75 2.45
C GLY A 89 -2.89 2.14 1.82
N ALA A 90 -3.72 3.03 2.38
CA ALA A 90 -3.72 4.45 2.05
C ALA A 90 -3.77 5.33 3.31
N ASP A 91 -3.28 6.56 3.16
CA ASP A 91 -3.35 7.59 4.20
C ASP A 91 -4.68 8.35 4.16
N GLU A 92 -5.24 8.52 2.97
CA GLU A 92 -6.56 9.08 2.68
C GLU A 92 -7.03 8.59 1.29
N VAL A 93 -8.34 8.38 1.13
CA VAL A 93 -8.99 7.88 -0.10
C VAL A 93 -10.23 8.72 -0.38
N ASP A 94 -10.35 9.27 -1.58
CA ASP A 94 -11.54 10.02 -1.99
C ASP A 94 -12.63 9.14 -2.64
N LEU A 95 -13.79 9.73 -2.95
CA LEU A 95 -14.93 9.02 -3.57
C LEU A 95 -14.65 8.51 -5.00
N GLN A 96 -13.59 8.98 -5.65
CA GLN A 96 -13.16 8.52 -6.98
C GLN A 96 -12.02 7.49 -6.88
N LEU A 97 -11.71 7.02 -5.67
CA LEU A 97 -10.62 6.08 -5.36
C LEU A 97 -9.22 6.66 -5.62
N ASN A 98 -9.07 7.98 -5.71
CA ASN A 98 -7.75 8.60 -5.63
C ASN A 98 -7.25 8.50 -4.20
N CYS A 99 -5.93 8.36 -4.03
CA CYS A 99 -5.32 8.14 -2.73
C CYS A 99 -4.20 9.13 -2.44
N ILE A 100 -4.12 9.59 -1.19
CA ILE A 100 -2.84 10.01 -0.60
C ILE A 100 -2.19 8.79 0.04
N LYS A 101 -0.91 8.60 -0.26
CA LYS A 101 -0.03 7.56 0.29
C LYS A 101 1.33 8.18 0.65
N GLY A 102 2.16 7.42 1.35
CA GLY A 102 3.53 7.80 1.69
C GLY A 102 3.75 8.27 3.12
N GLY A 103 2.74 8.20 3.99
CA GLY A 103 2.86 8.47 5.42
C GLY A 103 3.88 7.58 6.14
N GLY A 104 4.23 6.43 5.56
CA GLY A 104 5.29 5.52 6.01
C GLY A 104 6.60 5.61 5.21
N GLY A 105 6.74 6.53 4.26
CA GLY A 105 7.98 6.76 3.50
C GLY A 105 8.33 5.69 2.46
N CYS A 106 7.37 4.88 2.00
CA CYS A 106 7.58 3.80 1.03
C CYS A 106 6.98 4.08 -0.36
N GLN A 107 6.48 5.31 -0.58
CA GLN A 107 5.61 5.68 -1.71
C GLN A 107 6.17 5.39 -3.10
N LEU A 108 7.49 5.49 -3.32
CA LEU A 108 8.09 5.21 -4.62
C LEU A 108 7.94 3.73 -4.98
N GLN A 109 8.35 2.83 -4.07
CA GLN A 109 8.22 1.39 -4.28
C GLN A 109 6.76 0.96 -4.34
N GLU A 110 5.90 1.51 -3.47
CA GLU A 110 4.45 1.30 -3.53
C GLU A 110 3.87 1.65 -4.92
N LYS A 111 4.27 2.80 -5.48
CA LYS A 111 3.81 3.24 -6.80
C LYS A 111 4.34 2.37 -7.93
N ILE A 112 5.60 1.94 -7.88
CA ILE A 112 6.20 1.03 -8.88
C ILE A 112 5.44 -0.30 -8.90
N VAL A 113 5.20 -0.90 -7.74
CA VAL A 113 4.47 -2.17 -7.62
C VAL A 113 3.01 -2.02 -8.05
N ALA A 114 2.32 -0.96 -7.62
CA ALA A 114 0.95 -0.70 -8.05
C ALA A 114 0.85 -0.47 -9.57
N PHE A 115 1.83 0.19 -10.18
CA PHE A 115 1.88 0.41 -11.62
C PHE A 115 2.09 -0.88 -12.43
N ALA A 116 2.87 -1.82 -11.90
CA ALA A 116 3.10 -3.12 -12.52
C ALA A 116 1.93 -4.11 -12.34
N ALA A 117 0.94 -3.77 -11.52
CA ALA A 117 -0.20 -4.63 -11.21
C ALA A 117 -1.37 -4.46 -12.19
N LYS A 118 -1.96 -5.56 -12.63
CA LYS A 118 -3.21 -5.56 -13.40
C LYS A 118 -4.37 -5.00 -12.57
N GLN A 119 -4.37 -5.28 -11.28
CA GLN A 119 -5.35 -4.76 -10.34
C GLN A 119 -4.66 -4.21 -9.09
N PHE A 120 -5.03 -3.00 -8.68
CA PHE A 120 -4.59 -2.39 -7.44
C PHE A 120 -5.76 -2.31 -6.46
N VAL A 121 -5.62 -2.96 -5.31
CA VAL A 121 -6.64 -3.06 -4.26
C VAL A 121 -6.17 -2.28 -3.04
N VAL A 122 -6.89 -1.21 -2.72
CA VAL A 122 -6.61 -0.38 -1.55
C VAL A 122 -7.39 -0.90 -0.34
N ILE A 123 -6.70 -1.14 0.76
CA ILE A 123 -7.28 -1.58 2.04
C ILE A 123 -7.15 -0.49 3.10
N ALA A 124 -8.27 -0.09 3.69
CA ALA A 124 -8.31 1.04 4.61
C ALA A 124 -9.41 0.87 5.66
N ASP A 125 -9.21 1.47 6.84
CA ASP A 125 -10.28 1.63 7.84
C ASP A 125 -11.13 2.88 7.53
N TYR A 126 -12.33 2.94 8.09
CA TYR A 126 -13.34 3.98 7.82
C TYR A 126 -12.86 5.43 8.01
N ARG A 127 -11.77 5.66 8.76
CA ARG A 127 -11.25 7.02 8.97
C ARG A 127 -10.54 7.58 7.74
N LYS A 128 -10.12 6.71 6.82
CA LYS A 128 -9.34 7.06 5.63
C LYS A 128 -10.18 7.62 4.48
N GLU A 129 -11.48 7.38 4.48
CA GLU A 129 -12.40 7.91 3.48
C GLU A 129 -12.58 9.43 3.63
N SER A 130 -12.47 10.20 2.55
CA SER A 130 -12.77 11.63 2.54
C SER A 130 -13.53 12.05 1.29
N LYS A 131 -14.11 13.26 1.31
CA LYS A 131 -14.76 13.81 0.11
C LYS A 131 -13.74 14.39 -0.86
N GLN A 132 -12.70 15.01 -0.33
CA GLN A 132 -11.60 15.60 -1.08
C GLN A 132 -10.28 15.27 -0.39
N LEU A 133 -9.25 14.95 -1.18
CA LEU A 133 -7.92 14.66 -0.67
C LEU A 133 -7.33 15.88 0.08
N GLY A 134 -6.70 15.61 1.22
CA GLY A 134 -6.12 16.62 2.10
C GLY A 134 -7.07 17.14 3.19
N GLU A 135 -8.34 16.72 3.19
CA GLU A 135 -9.31 17.11 4.22
C GLU A 135 -9.00 16.43 5.56
N LYS A 136 -8.73 15.13 5.53
CA LYS A 136 -8.41 14.34 6.74
C LYS A 136 -6.91 14.15 6.92
N TRP A 137 -6.15 14.02 5.82
CA TRP A 137 -4.69 13.93 5.89
C TRP A 137 -4.03 15.29 5.84
N THR A 138 -3.88 15.91 7.01
CA THR A 138 -3.34 17.27 7.13
C THR A 138 -1.81 17.34 7.24
N LYS A 139 -1.12 16.19 7.21
CA LYS A 139 0.37 16.13 7.24
C LYS A 139 1.02 16.57 5.92
N GLY A 140 0.21 16.80 4.88
CA GLY A 140 0.66 17.16 3.54
C GLY A 140 0.92 15.94 2.65
N VAL A 141 0.92 16.18 1.35
CA VAL A 141 1.19 15.14 0.33
C VAL A 141 2.68 14.82 0.32
N PRO A 142 3.10 13.57 0.59
CA PRO A 142 4.50 13.19 0.56
C PRO A 142 5.12 13.34 -0.85
N ILE A 143 6.32 13.91 -0.93
CA ILE A 143 7.08 14.09 -2.17
C ILE A 143 8.51 13.56 -1.93
N GLU A 144 8.89 12.54 -2.69
CA GLU A 144 10.24 11.97 -2.64
C GLU A 144 11.14 12.71 -3.62
N VAL A 145 12.32 13.10 -3.17
CA VAL A 145 13.28 13.89 -3.95
C VAL A 145 14.67 13.32 -3.83
N ILE A 146 15.46 13.47 -4.89
CA ILE A 146 16.90 13.30 -4.76
C ILE A 146 17.45 14.35 -3.78
N PRO A 147 18.40 14.00 -2.88
CA PRO A 147 18.84 14.92 -1.83
C PRO A 147 19.31 16.29 -2.35
N MET A 148 19.99 16.32 -3.50
CA MET A 148 20.45 17.55 -4.15
C MET A 148 19.32 18.52 -4.51
N ALA A 149 18.11 18.03 -4.79
CA ALA A 149 16.97 18.84 -5.23
C ALA A 149 16.16 19.44 -4.07
N TYR A 150 16.42 19.04 -2.82
CA TYR A 150 15.59 19.39 -1.67
C TYR A 150 15.42 20.91 -1.48
N VAL A 151 16.53 21.64 -1.32
CA VAL A 151 16.52 23.08 -1.06
C VAL A 151 15.82 23.89 -2.17
N PRO A 152 16.20 23.76 -3.47
CA PRO A 152 15.55 24.54 -4.53
C PRO A 152 14.07 24.18 -4.71
N LEU A 153 13.69 22.91 -4.53
CA LEU A 153 12.29 22.51 -4.63
C LEU A 153 11.45 23.13 -3.50
N MET A 154 11.94 23.05 -2.27
CA MET A 154 11.23 23.63 -1.12
C MET A 154 11.02 25.14 -1.31
N ALA A 155 12.05 25.87 -1.73
CA ALA A 155 11.94 27.30 -2.01
C ALA A 155 10.83 27.63 -3.04
N LYS A 156 10.67 26.78 -4.06
CA LYS A 156 9.63 26.94 -5.09
C LYS A 156 8.23 26.60 -4.56
N LEU A 157 8.07 25.51 -3.83
CA LEU A 157 6.79 25.10 -3.25
C LEU A 157 6.24 26.15 -2.26
N TRP A 158 7.11 26.69 -1.40
CA TRP A 158 6.73 27.73 -0.43
C TRP A 158 6.29 29.04 -1.09
N ARG A 159 6.92 29.44 -2.20
CA ARG A 159 6.50 30.61 -2.97
C ARG A 159 5.09 30.43 -3.55
N ASN A 160 4.82 29.27 -4.13
CA ASN A 160 3.54 29.00 -4.78
C ASN A 160 2.38 28.90 -3.77
N ALA A 161 2.63 28.35 -2.58
CA ALA A 161 1.64 28.30 -1.49
C ALA A 161 1.24 29.70 -0.98
N ARG A 162 2.12 30.70 -1.09
CA ARG A 162 1.81 32.09 -0.70
C ARG A 162 0.99 32.83 -1.75
N THR A 163 1.12 32.46 -3.03
CA THR A 163 0.39 33.12 -4.13
C THR A 163 -1.06 32.64 -4.28
N THR A 164 -1.42 31.49 -3.68
CA THR A 164 -2.78 30.92 -3.77
C THR A 164 -3.71 31.31 -2.61
N ASN A 165 -3.22 32.08 -1.63
CA ASN A 165 -4.01 32.61 -0.52
C ASN A 165 -4.36 34.11 -0.72
N GLY A 166 -4.55 34.53 -1.98
CA GLY A 166 -5.02 35.87 -2.35
C GLY A 166 -6.47 35.86 -2.78
#